data_AF-A0AAD2UH21-F1
#
_entry.id   AF-A0AAD2UH21-F1
#
_cell.length_a   1.000
_cell.length_b   1.000
_cell.length_c   1.000
_cell.angle_alpha   90.00
_cell.angle_beta   90.00
_cell.angle_gamma   90.00
#
_symmetry.space_group_name_H-M   'P 1'
#
loop_
_entity.id
_entity.type
_entity.pdbx_description
1 polymer ?
#
loop_
_entity_poly.entity_id
_entity_poly.type
_entity_poly.pdbx_seq_one_letter_code
_entity_poly.pdbx_strand_id
1 'polypeptide(L)' 'YSTCKLQVLKNGVEIFHEPATDVSRVFSSVIDMPAGRGHVTLTFNVSSAGANNWTPTTYISDLLVVVMKKSTAGISIS' A
#
# COMPACT_ATOMS: atom_id res chain seq x y z
N TYR A 1 -23.85 0.47 -2.44
CA TYR A 1 -22.64 -0.34 -2.65
C TYR A 1 -21.47 0.42 -2.05
N SER A 2 -20.61 -0.24 -1.30
CA SER A 2 -19.42 0.38 -0.71
C SER A 2 -18.19 -0.37 -1.19
N THR A 3 -17.08 0.32 -1.41
CA THR A 3 -15.85 -0.27 -1.90
C THR A 3 -14.71 0.11 -0.98
N CYS A 4 -13.88 -0.88 -0.65
CA CYS A 4 -12.53 -0.62 -0.16
C CYS A 4 -11.56 -0.55 -1.34
N LYS A 5 -10.48 0.21 -1.18
CA LYS A 5 -9.37 0.25 -2.14
C LYS A 5 -8.03 0.21 -1.42
N LEU A 6 -7.06 -0.43 -2.07
CA LEU A 6 -5.65 -0.38 -1.71
C LEU A 6 -4.91 0.42 -2.78
N GLN A 7 -4.26 1.49 -2.34
CA GLN A 7 -3.38 2.32 -3.15
C GLN A 7 -1.96 2.25 -2.58
N VAL A 8 -0.97 2.07 -3.45
CA VAL A 8 0.44 2.09 -3.06
C VAL A 8 1.15 3.17 -3.85
N LEU A 9 1.87 4.05 -3.14
CA LEU A 9 2.71 5.07 -3.73
C LEU A 9 4.17 4.78 -3.45
N LYS A 10 5.04 5.02 -4.42
CA LYS A 10 6.50 5.03 -4.28
C LYS A 10 7.00 6.45 -4.47
N ASN A 11 7.59 7.01 -3.43
CA ASN A 11 8.08 8.39 -3.42
C ASN A 11 7.02 9.41 -3.89
N GLY A 12 5.76 9.19 -3.47
CA GLY A 12 4.61 10.03 -3.86
C GLY A 12 3.99 9.72 -5.21
N VAL A 13 4.53 8.78 -5.99
CA VAL A 13 3.97 8.35 -7.29
C VAL A 13 3.16 7.07 -7.11
N GLU A 14 1.90 7.06 -7.54
CA GLU A 14 1.05 5.86 -7.51
C GLU A 14 1.65 4.74 -8.39
N ILE A 15 1.79 3.54 -7.81
CA ILE A 15 2.30 2.34 -8.49
C ILE A 15 1.33 1.15 -8.38
N PHE A 16 0.26 1.28 -7.61
CA PHE A 16 -0.79 0.28 -7.48
C PHE A 16 -2.09 0.94 -7.01
N HIS A 17 -3.20 0.55 -7.61
CA HIS A 17 -4.54 1.02 -7.26
C HIS A 17 -5.57 -0.04 -7.65
N GLU A 18 -6.06 -0.79 -6.67
CA GLU A 18 -7.06 -1.84 -6.91
C GLU A 18 -8.16 -1.83 -5.85
N PRO A 19 -9.41 -2.13 -6.23
CA PRO A 19 -10.51 -2.30 -5.28
C PRO A 19 -10.36 -3.60 -4.48
N ALA A 20 -10.58 -3.54 -3.18
CA ALA A 20 -10.52 -4.63 -2.20
C ALA A 20 -11.89 -4.87 -1.56
N THR A 21 -12.95 -4.97 -2.38
CA THR A 21 -14.34 -4.97 -1.88
C THR A 21 -14.75 -6.27 -1.20
N ASP A 22 -14.46 -7.42 -1.83
CA ASP A 22 -14.87 -8.75 -1.32
C ASP A 22 -13.70 -9.73 -1.24
N VAL A 23 -12.50 -9.30 -1.64
CA VAL A 23 -11.28 -10.12 -1.70
C VAL A 23 -10.09 -9.35 -1.14
N SER A 24 -9.24 -10.08 -0.42
CA SER A 24 -7.94 -9.56 0.00
C SER A 24 -7.12 -9.18 -1.24
N ARG A 25 -6.54 -7.97 -1.24
CA ARG A 25 -5.64 -7.51 -2.31
C ARG A 25 -4.20 -7.55 -1.83
N VAL A 26 -3.34 -7.98 -2.74
CA VAL A 26 -1.90 -8.14 -2.49
C VAL A 26 -1.16 -7.31 -3.52
N PHE A 27 -0.32 -6.40 -3.03
CA PHE A 27 0.69 -5.73 -3.84
C PHE A 27 2.04 -6.42 -3.58
N SER A 28 2.74 -6.83 -4.64
CA SER A 28 4.09 -7.38 -4.55
C SER A 28 4.95 -6.82 -5.67
N SER A 29 6.14 -6.35 -5.32
CA SER A 29 7.07 -5.75 -6.28
C SER A 29 8.50 -5.84 -5.77
N VAL A 30 9.44 -5.91 -6.71
CA VAL A 30 10.87 -5.75 -6.42
C VAL A 30 11.23 -4.29 -6.65
N ILE A 31 11.81 -3.66 -5.63
CA ILE A 31 12.21 -2.26 -5.70
C ILE A 31 13.72 -2.17 -5.58
N ASP A 32 14.35 -1.71 -6.66
CA ASP A 32 15.78 -1.42 -6.65
C ASP A 32 16.08 -0.17 -5.80
N MET A 33 16.97 -0.35 -4.83
CA MET A 33 17.48 0.69 -3.94
C MET A 33 19.00 0.79 -4.08
N PRO A 34 19.51 1.45 -5.15
CA PRO A 34 20.94 1.62 -5.36
C PRO A 34 21.55 2.48 -4.24
N ALA A 35 22.73 2.06 -3.76
CA ALA A 35 23.45 2.78 -2.72
C ALA A 35 23.73 4.24 -3.13
N GLY A 36 23.59 5.17 -2.19
CA GLY A 36 23.84 6.59 -2.42
C GLY A 36 22.71 7.37 -3.11
N ARG A 37 21.56 6.75 -3.42
CA ARG A 37 20.42 7.42 -4.07
C ARG A 37 19.30 7.86 -3.13
N GLY A 38 19.54 7.86 -1.83
CA GLY A 38 18.56 8.28 -0.82
C GLY A 38 17.62 7.15 -0.38
N HIS A 39 16.56 7.52 0.34
CA HIS A 39 15.56 6.59 0.84
C HIS A 39 14.47 6.35 -0.22
N VAL A 40 13.83 5.18 -0.16
CA VAL A 40 12.57 4.92 -0.87
C VAL A 40 11.45 4.87 0.15
N THR A 41 10.42 5.67 -0.06
CA THR A 41 9.21 5.70 0.76
C THR A 41 8.08 4.99 0.02
N LEU A 42 7.53 3.95 0.63
CA LEU A 42 6.28 3.35 0.20
C LEU A 42 5.15 3.81 1.11
N THR A 43 4.10 4.37 0.52
CA THR A 43 2.89 4.78 1.25
C THR A 43 1.75 3.87 0.86
N PHE A 44 1.19 3.17 1.86
CA PHE A 44 0.05 2.29 1.69
C PHE A 44 -1.20 3.02 2.18
N ASN A 45 -2.05 3.41 1.24
CA ASN A 45 -3.31 4.07 1.52
C ASN A 45 -4.45 3.07 1.38
N VAL A 46 -5.16 2.85 2.47
CA VAL A 46 -6.39 2.09 2.49
C VAL A 46 -7.55 3.02 2.78
N SER A 47 -8.61 2.91 2.00
CA SER A 47 -9.79 3.77 2.17
C SER A 47 -11.06 3.04 1.76
N SER A 48 -12.17 3.51 2.32
CA SER A 48 -13.50 3.00 2.06
C SER A 48 -14.36 4.13 1.50
N ALA A 49 -15.11 3.85 0.44
CA ALA A 49 -15.98 4.81 -0.23
C ALA A 49 -17.37 4.22 -0.42
N GLY A 50 -18.41 5.00 -0.11
CA GLY A 50 -19.79 4.65 -0.45
C GLY A 50 -20.17 5.22 -1.82
N ALA A 51 -20.94 4.46 -2.60
CA ALA A 51 -21.54 4.97 -3.82
C ALA A 51 -22.50 6.13 -3.50
N ASN A 52 -22.67 7.05 -4.46
CA ASN A 52 -23.64 8.16 -4.36
C ASN A 52 -23.49 9.05 -3.11
N ASN A 53 -22.24 9.26 -2.66
CA ASN A 53 -21.94 10.05 -1.45
C ASN A 53 -22.53 9.48 -0.14
N TRP A 54 -22.95 8.22 -0.14
CA TRP A 54 -23.41 7.55 1.08
C TRP A 54 -22.25 7.21 2.00
N THR A 55 -22.52 7.17 3.31
CA THR A 55 -21.56 6.69 4.30
C THR A 55 -21.21 5.23 3.99
N PRO A 56 -19.91 4.90 3.80
CA PRO A 56 -19.51 3.53 3.52
C PRO A 56 -19.80 2.60 4.70
N THR A 57 -20.23 1.37 4.40
CA THR A 57 -20.39 0.30 5.39
C THR A 57 -19.24 -0.72 5.36
N THR A 58 -18.35 -0.64 4.37
CA THR A 58 -17.13 -1.44 4.29
C THR A 58 -16.02 -0.82 5.13
N TYR A 59 -15.15 -1.64 5.71
CA TYR A 59 -13.98 -1.21 6.47
C TYR A 59 -12.81 -2.18 6.25
N ILE A 60 -11.59 -1.70 6.44
CA ILE A 60 -10.40 -2.54 6.38
C ILE A 60 -10.14 -3.09 7.78
N SER A 61 -10.06 -4.41 7.89
CA SER A 61 -9.78 -5.08 9.17
C SER A 61 -8.27 -5.15 9.43
N ASP A 62 -7.51 -5.62 8.44
CA ASP A 62 -6.08 -5.90 8.57
C ASP A 62 -5.30 -5.39 7.36
N LEU A 63 -4.14 -4.78 7.63
CA LEU A 63 -3.13 -4.44 6.62
C LEU A 63 -1.79 -5.06 7.02
N LEU A 64 -1.39 -6.11 6.33
CA LEU A 64 -0.09 -6.77 6.54
C LEU A 64 0.93 -6.28 5.50
N VAL A 65 2.06 -5.76 5.97
CA VAL A 65 3.18 -5.34 5.13
C VAL A 65 4.39 -6.21 5.46
N VAL A 66 4.87 -6.96 4.46
CA VAL A 66 6.08 -7.79 4.59
C VAL A 66 7.15 -7.24 3.65
N VAL A 67 8.31 -6.91 4.22
CA VAL A 67 9.44 -6.37 3.45
C VAL A 67 10.63 -7.31 3.60
N MET A 68 11.16 -7.76 2.46
CA MET A 68 12.40 -8.53 2.41
C MET A 68 13.50 -7.66 1.81
N LYS A 69 14.57 -7.44 2.57
CA LYS A 69 15.75 -6.69 2.10
C LYS A 69 16.86 -7.67 1.69
N LYS A 70 17.44 -7.46 0.50
CA LYS A 70 18.53 -8.27 -0.04
C LYS A 70 19.91 -8.02 0.63
N SER A 71 20.03 -7.03 1.51
CA SER A 71 21.29 -6.64 2.17
C SER A 71 21.13 -6.43 3.68
N THR A 72 22.09 -6.93 4.47
CA THR A 72 22.12 -6.96 5.94
C THR A 72 22.47 -5.62 6.61
N ALA A 73 22.94 -4.60 5.88
CA ALA A 73 23.38 -3.34 6.47
C ALA A 73 22.28 -2.24 6.42
N GLY A 74 21.85 -1.73 7.57
CA GLY A 74 21.10 -0.47 7.70
C GLY A 74 19.60 -0.54 7.41
N ILE A 75 18.81 -1.19 8.27
CA ILE A 75 17.35 -1.00 8.30
C ILE A 75 17.01 -0.20 9.55
N SER A 76 16.36 0.95 9.40
CA SER A 76 15.53 1.57 10.45
C SER A 76 14.08 1.46 10.01
N ILE A 77 13.23 0.88 10.85
CA ILE A 77 11.77 0.89 10.68
C ILE A 77 11.24 1.85 11.75
N SER A 78 10.66 2.96 11.31
CA SER A 78 10.03 3.98 12.15
C SER A 78 8.58 4.15 11.71
#